data_AF-A0A4V2AZB3-F1
#
_entry.id   AF-A0A4V2AZB3-F1
#
_cell.length_a   1.000
_cell.length_b   1.000
_cell.length_c   1.000
_cell.angle_alpha   90.00
_cell.angle_beta   90.00
_cell.angle_gamma   90.00
#
_symmetry.space_group_name_H-M   'P 1'
#
loop_
_entity.id
_entity.type
_entity.pdbx_description
1 polymer ?
#
loop_
_entity_poly.entity_id
_entity_poly.type
_entity_poly.pdbx_seq_one_letter_code
_entity_poly.pdbx_strand_id
1 'polypeptide(L)'
;MITPNQDLVFANIEPAAKKDFEAFIGDAKYSYGTRHGKKYSTLRTLSGACVGLPTCRLSYTDSEQFLPELVDELEAMGYGEIAESIGITGCERQCFRPGTKSIGWVGQGPNMYMLKIGGDEGARHQGIPLSDGEKLYFRQVKRNEVATVCAALFDDYLANKQDGEDLGAYNRRLGPLGVLNKLRENPKTAPIAAKGAPAPFIPESKFLGGTPTVADAAAANA
;
A
#
# COMPACT_ATOMS: atom_id res chain seq x y z
N MET A 1 18.73 -0.30 -18.47
CA MET A 1 17.95 0.88 -18.02
C MET A 1 17.34 0.56 -16.67
N ILE A 2 17.25 1.52 -15.74
CA ILE A 2 16.62 1.32 -14.43
C ILE A 2 15.20 1.92 -14.49
N THR A 3 14.19 1.20 -14.00
CA THR A 3 12.80 1.67 -13.95
C THR A 3 12.52 2.45 -12.67
N PRO A 4 11.48 3.29 -12.63
CA PRO A 4 11.02 3.92 -11.39
C PRO A 4 10.49 2.93 -10.32
N ASN A 5 10.22 1.67 -10.71
CA ASN A 5 9.77 0.58 -9.84
C ASN A 5 10.91 -0.31 -9.35
N GLN A 6 12.17 0.15 -9.45
CA GLN A 6 13.36 -0.55 -8.97
C GLN A 6 13.76 -1.78 -9.81
N ASP A 7 13.28 -1.87 -11.05
CA ASP A 7 13.64 -2.95 -11.98
C ASP A 7 14.78 -2.57 -12.91
N LEU A 8 15.38 -3.59 -13.53
CA LEU A 8 16.35 -3.46 -14.60
C LEU A 8 15.76 -3.95 -15.93
N VAL A 9 15.82 -3.10 -16.94
CA VAL A 9 15.50 -3.45 -18.33
C VAL A 9 16.79 -3.69 -19.10
N PHE A 10 16.96 -4.92 -19.57
CA PHE A 10 17.99 -5.30 -20.54
C PHE A 10 17.44 -5.08 -21.96
N ALA A 11 18.02 -4.12 -22.66
CA ALA A 11 17.59 -3.69 -23.99
C ALA A 11 18.62 -4.09 -25.05
N ASN A 12 18.22 -4.05 -26.33
CA ASN A 12 19.07 -4.33 -27.48
C ASN A 12 19.75 -5.71 -27.44
N ILE A 13 19.06 -6.71 -26.89
CA ILE A 13 19.49 -8.11 -27.00
C ILE A 13 19.16 -8.59 -28.42
N GLU A 14 20.18 -9.03 -29.15
CA GLU A 14 19.97 -9.57 -30.50
C GLU A 14 19.01 -10.78 -30.45
N PRO A 15 18.11 -10.94 -31.44
CA PRO A 15 17.16 -12.05 -31.45
C PRO A 15 17.82 -13.43 -31.33
N ALA A 16 19.01 -13.61 -31.91
CA ALA A 16 19.79 -14.84 -31.82
C ALA A 16 20.32 -15.13 -30.40
N ALA A 17 20.62 -14.09 -29.62
CA ALA A 17 21.17 -14.20 -28.26
C ALA A 17 20.09 -14.26 -27.16
N LYS A 18 18.82 -13.98 -27.50
CA LYS A 18 17.72 -13.85 -26.52
C LYS A 18 17.52 -15.10 -25.67
N LYS A 19 17.47 -16.27 -26.31
CA LYS A 19 17.24 -17.56 -25.60
C LYS A 19 18.37 -17.88 -24.62
N ASP A 20 19.62 -17.66 -25.05
CA ASP A 20 20.79 -17.92 -24.22
C ASP A 20 20.86 -16.93 -23.03
N PHE A 21 20.50 -15.67 -23.25
CA PHE A 21 20.40 -14.66 -22.20
C PHE A 21 19.31 -15.01 -21.17
N GLU A 22 18.11 -15.39 -21.62
CA GLU A 22 17.01 -15.80 -20.74
C GLU A 22 17.39 -17.06 -19.93
N ALA A 23 18.10 -18.00 -20.52
CA ALA A 23 18.64 -19.16 -19.81
C ALA A 23 19.70 -18.74 -18.76
N PHE A 24 20.62 -17.84 -19.13
CA PHE A 24 21.66 -17.35 -18.22
C PHE A 24 21.10 -16.61 -17.01
N ILE A 25 20.12 -15.71 -17.20
CA ILE A 25 19.51 -14.96 -16.10
C ILE A 25 18.58 -15.85 -15.26
N GLY A 26 17.98 -16.88 -15.85
CA GLY A 26 17.12 -17.85 -15.16
C GLY A 26 17.87 -18.94 -14.40
N ASP A 27 19.17 -19.15 -14.67
CA ASP A 27 19.99 -20.15 -14.00
C ASP A 27 20.10 -19.91 -12.49
N ALA A 28 20.41 -20.96 -11.72
CA ALA A 28 20.44 -20.99 -10.26
C ALA A 28 21.24 -19.84 -9.63
N LYS A 29 22.27 -19.33 -10.33
CA LYS A 29 23.07 -18.19 -9.87
C LYS A 29 22.25 -16.92 -9.66
N TYR A 30 21.30 -16.62 -10.56
CA TYR A 30 20.49 -15.40 -10.52
C TYR A 30 19.03 -15.69 -10.19
N SER A 31 18.54 -16.89 -10.53
CA SER A 31 17.18 -17.39 -10.27
C SER A 31 16.09 -16.38 -10.68
N TYR A 32 16.35 -15.57 -11.71
CA TYR A 32 15.48 -14.48 -12.11
C TYR A 32 14.09 -15.01 -12.48
N GLY A 33 13.06 -14.29 -12.06
CA GLY A 33 11.67 -14.65 -12.30
C GLY A 33 11.15 -15.72 -11.35
N THR A 34 11.95 -16.20 -10.38
CA THR A 34 11.50 -17.20 -9.41
C THR A 34 11.85 -16.84 -7.96
N ARG A 35 11.01 -17.30 -7.03
CA ARG A 35 11.24 -17.25 -5.58
C ARG A 35 10.75 -18.54 -4.95
N HIS A 36 11.56 -19.16 -4.09
CA HIS A 36 11.28 -20.47 -3.50
C HIS A 36 10.88 -21.54 -4.54
N GLY A 37 11.50 -21.49 -5.73
CA GLY A 37 11.22 -22.40 -6.84
C GLY A 37 9.90 -22.16 -7.59
N LYS A 38 9.15 -21.10 -7.26
CA LYS A 38 7.92 -20.69 -7.95
C LYS A 38 8.17 -19.44 -8.78
N LYS A 39 7.43 -19.26 -9.88
CA LYS A 39 7.47 -17.99 -10.62
C LYS A 39 6.99 -16.84 -9.74
N TYR A 40 7.51 -15.63 -9.98
CA TYR A 40 6.98 -14.44 -9.31
C TYR A 40 5.48 -14.30 -9.59
N SER A 41 4.73 -14.06 -8.51
CA SER A 41 3.30 -13.80 -8.58
C SER A 41 3.03 -12.38 -9.11
N THR A 42 1.83 -12.16 -9.62
CA THR A 42 1.41 -10.83 -10.11
C THR A 42 1.55 -9.77 -9.01
N LEU A 43 1.06 -10.05 -7.80
CA LEU A 43 1.17 -9.18 -6.63
C LEU A 43 2.62 -8.79 -6.35
N ARG A 44 3.55 -9.74 -6.43
CA ARG A 44 4.97 -9.50 -6.18
C ARG A 44 5.58 -8.54 -7.18
N THR A 45 5.28 -8.71 -8.47
CA THR A 45 5.84 -7.88 -9.53
C THR A 45 5.33 -6.43 -9.52
N LEU A 46 4.17 -6.18 -8.91
CA LEU A 46 3.57 -4.85 -8.80
C LEU A 46 3.94 -4.14 -7.49
N SER A 47 4.40 -4.89 -6.50
CA SER A 47 4.70 -4.40 -5.15
C SER A 47 6.16 -4.01 -4.98
N GLY A 48 6.44 -3.11 -4.05
CA GLY A 48 7.80 -2.69 -3.77
C GLY A 48 7.93 -1.92 -2.46
N ALA A 49 9.16 -1.55 -2.14
CA ALA A 49 9.51 -0.98 -0.85
C ALA A 49 10.69 -0.02 -0.92
N CYS A 50 10.78 0.91 0.03
CA CYS A 50 12.01 1.66 0.23
C CYS A 50 13.03 0.80 0.97
N VAL A 51 14.29 1.24 1.01
CA VAL A 51 15.37 0.52 1.71
C VAL A 51 14.99 0.22 3.18
N GLY A 52 14.64 1.25 3.95
CA GLY A 52 14.33 1.07 5.38
C GLY A 52 15.57 0.73 6.21
N LEU A 53 15.40 -0.08 7.26
CA LEU A 53 16.49 -0.52 8.13
C LEU A 53 17.40 -1.57 7.44
N PRO A 54 18.68 -1.71 7.83
CA PRO A 54 19.38 -0.96 8.88
C PRO A 54 20.11 0.30 8.38
N THR A 55 20.10 0.58 7.07
CA THR A 55 20.97 1.60 6.47
C THR A 55 20.32 2.98 6.43
N CYS A 56 19.00 3.09 6.31
CA CYS A 56 18.30 4.37 6.37
C CYS A 56 18.16 4.84 7.82
N ARG A 57 18.93 5.85 8.20
CA ARG A 57 18.94 6.45 9.55
C ARG A 57 17.64 7.18 9.93
N LEU A 58 16.76 7.43 8.96
CA LEU A 58 15.45 8.04 9.19
C LEU A 58 14.34 6.99 9.37
N SER A 59 14.64 5.71 9.14
CA SER A 59 13.63 4.66 9.18
C SER A 59 13.25 4.31 10.61
N TYR A 60 11.95 4.13 10.87
CA TYR A 60 11.44 3.68 12.18
C TYR A 60 11.30 2.17 12.25
N THR A 61 11.04 1.56 11.10
CA THR A 61 10.86 0.12 10.94
C THR A 61 11.43 -0.34 9.63
N ASP A 62 11.32 -1.62 9.38
CA ASP A 62 11.81 -2.27 8.18
C ASP A 62 10.93 -1.92 6.97
N SER A 63 11.43 -2.16 5.77
CA SER A 63 10.69 -1.92 4.54
C SER A 63 11.14 -2.91 3.48
N GLU A 64 12.38 -2.84 2.99
CA GLU A 64 12.83 -3.74 1.91
C GLU A 64 12.87 -5.20 2.34
N GLN A 65 13.22 -5.48 3.60
CA GLN A 65 13.30 -6.86 4.07
C GLN A 65 11.92 -7.39 4.49
N PHE A 66 11.01 -6.49 4.89
CA PHE A 66 9.65 -6.88 5.25
C PHE A 66 8.77 -7.20 4.04
N LEU A 67 8.89 -6.46 2.94
CA LEU A 67 8.01 -6.66 1.78
C LEU A 67 8.04 -8.12 1.25
N PRO A 68 9.19 -8.77 1.04
CA PRO A 68 9.22 -10.16 0.60
C PRO A 68 8.47 -11.10 1.54
N GLU A 69 8.59 -10.92 2.87
CA GLU A 69 7.88 -11.73 3.86
C GLU A 69 6.37 -11.51 3.81
N LEU A 70 5.93 -10.24 3.72
CA LEU A 70 4.52 -9.91 3.59
C LEU A 70 3.89 -10.55 2.34
N VAL A 71 4.58 -10.45 1.20
CA VAL A 71 4.09 -11.02 -0.05
C VAL A 71 4.07 -12.55 0.00
N ASP A 72 5.00 -13.20 0.71
CA ASP A 72 4.98 -14.66 0.91
C ASP A 72 3.76 -15.12 1.66
N GLU A 73 3.44 -14.41 2.74
CA GLU A 73 2.28 -14.71 3.56
C GLU A 73 1.00 -14.57 2.73
N LEU A 74 0.88 -13.49 1.95
CA LEU A 74 -0.27 -13.25 1.07
C LEU A 74 -0.35 -14.27 -0.08
N GLU A 75 0.78 -14.67 -0.67
CA GLU A 75 0.84 -15.73 -1.67
C GLU A 75 0.37 -17.06 -1.08
N ALA A 76 0.79 -17.39 0.15
CA ALA A 76 0.34 -18.60 0.86
C ALA A 76 -1.16 -18.56 1.22
N MET A 77 -1.72 -17.38 1.42
CA MET A 77 -3.16 -17.17 1.60
C MET A 77 -3.97 -17.20 0.29
N GLY A 78 -3.30 -17.26 -0.88
CA GLY A 78 -3.96 -17.37 -2.19
C GLY A 78 -4.09 -16.06 -2.97
N TYR A 79 -3.50 -14.95 -2.51
CA TYR A 79 -3.61 -13.64 -3.17
C TYR A 79 -2.50 -13.36 -4.18
N GLY A 80 -1.64 -14.33 -4.50
CA GLY A 80 -0.48 -14.10 -5.39
C GLY A 80 -0.87 -13.55 -6.77
N GLU A 81 -1.94 -14.06 -7.37
CA GLU A 81 -2.38 -13.65 -8.72
C GLU A 81 -3.29 -12.42 -8.74
N ILE A 82 -3.46 -11.73 -7.61
CA ILE A 82 -4.22 -10.48 -7.61
C ILE A 82 -3.43 -9.40 -8.35
N ALA A 83 -4.09 -8.73 -9.30
CA ALA A 83 -3.51 -7.65 -10.09
C ALA A 83 -3.56 -6.31 -9.34
N GLU A 84 -3.07 -6.30 -8.11
CA GLU A 84 -3.03 -5.14 -7.21
C GLU A 84 -1.63 -4.97 -6.64
N SER A 85 -1.37 -3.82 -6.02
CA SER A 85 -0.03 -3.48 -5.56
C SER A 85 0.06 -3.04 -4.12
N ILE A 86 1.19 -3.38 -3.51
CA ILE A 86 1.54 -3.01 -2.15
C ILE A 86 2.80 -2.15 -2.16
N GLY A 87 2.75 -0.99 -1.53
CA GLY A 87 3.91 -0.13 -1.30
C GLY A 87 4.26 -0.03 0.17
N ILE A 88 5.50 -0.33 0.54
CA ILE A 88 6.00 -0.18 1.91
C ILE A 88 7.04 0.94 1.99
N THR A 89 6.96 1.76 3.03
CA THR A 89 8.01 2.70 3.42
C THR A 89 8.27 2.60 4.92
N GLY A 90 9.52 2.74 5.33
CA GLY A 90 9.92 2.58 6.74
C GLY A 90 9.68 3.82 7.62
N CYS A 91 9.37 4.98 7.03
CA CYS A 91 9.01 6.23 7.72
C CYS A 91 8.17 7.18 6.85
N GLU A 92 7.78 8.34 7.41
CA GLU A 92 6.93 9.36 6.79
C GLU A 92 7.52 10.03 5.56
N ARG A 93 8.81 9.84 5.28
CA ARG A 93 9.50 10.34 4.07
C ARG A 93 8.99 9.68 2.79
N GLN A 94 8.40 8.49 2.89
CA GLN A 94 7.64 7.87 1.78
C GLN A 94 8.43 7.69 0.48
N CYS A 95 9.72 7.31 0.57
CA CYS A 95 10.62 7.22 -0.59
C CYS A 95 10.11 6.29 -1.70
N PHE A 96 9.38 5.22 -1.36
CA PHE A 96 8.80 4.30 -2.35
C PHE A 96 7.43 4.76 -2.90
N ARG A 97 6.91 5.90 -2.45
CA ARG A 97 5.62 6.44 -2.89
C ARG A 97 4.45 5.48 -2.64
N PRO A 98 4.25 5.00 -1.39
CA PRO A 98 3.17 4.06 -1.07
C PRO A 98 1.76 4.61 -1.36
N GLY A 99 1.60 5.92 -1.53
CA GLY A 99 0.35 6.53 -1.98
C GLY A 99 0.00 6.26 -3.45
N THR A 100 0.94 5.78 -4.27
CA THR A 100 0.70 5.40 -5.68
C THR A 100 0.38 3.91 -5.85
N LYS A 101 0.11 3.21 -4.74
CA LYS A 101 -0.15 1.77 -4.72
C LYS A 101 -1.58 1.52 -4.23
N SER A 102 -2.15 0.38 -4.60
CA SER A 102 -3.51 0.00 -4.19
C SER A 102 -3.64 -0.05 -2.66
N ILE A 103 -2.61 -0.58 -2.00
CA ILE A 103 -2.41 -0.55 -0.54
C ILE A 103 -1.04 0.04 -0.22
N GLY A 104 -1.00 1.04 0.66
CA GLY A 104 0.22 1.67 1.15
C GLY A 104 0.45 1.42 2.65
N TRP A 105 1.69 1.14 3.03
CA TRP A 105 2.13 1.00 4.42
C TRP A 105 3.24 1.98 4.74
N VAL A 106 3.02 2.81 5.76
CA VAL A 106 3.97 3.85 6.20
C VAL A 106 4.43 3.58 7.62
N GLY A 107 5.72 3.38 7.84
CA GLY A 107 6.27 3.14 9.19
C GLY A 107 5.89 4.22 10.19
N GLN A 108 5.49 3.82 11.40
CA GLN A 108 5.07 4.71 12.51
C GLN A 108 5.82 4.43 13.83
N GLY A 109 6.75 3.48 13.83
CA GLY A 109 7.49 3.05 14.99
C GLY A 109 8.02 1.63 14.80
N PRO A 110 8.75 1.07 15.78
CA PRO A 110 9.31 -0.27 15.67
C PRO A 110 8.22 -1.32 15.37
N ASN A 111 8.33 -1.99 14.22
CA ASN A 111 7.40 -3.01 13.73
C ASN A 111 5.93 -2.54 13.63
N MET A 112 5.73 -1.27 13.31
CA MET A 112 4.40 -0.65 13.22
C MET A 112 4.25 0.15 11.92
N TYR A 113 3.10 -0.01 11.26
CA TYR A 113 2.78 0.68 10.00
C TYR A 113 1.40 1.33 10.06
N MET A 114 1.26 2.44 9.35
CA MET A 114 0.00 3.10 9.07
C MET A 114 -0.50 2.69 7.68
N LEU A 115 -1.78 2.35 7.59
CA LEU A 115 -2.46 2.02 6.34
C LEU A 115 -2.79 3.29 5.53
N LYS A 116 -2.55 3.22 4.22
CA LYS A 116 -3.08 4.13 3.20
C LYS A 116 -3.86 3.33 2.15
N ILE A 117 -4.99 3.87 1.71
CA ILE A 117 -5.89 3.25 0.72
C ILE A 117 -6.29 4.23 -0.37
N GLY A 118 -6.71 3.69 -1.52
CA GLY A 118 -7.32 4.48 -2.60
C GLY A 118 -6.33 5.10 -3.59
N GLY A 119 -5.06 4.70 -3.55
CA GLY A 119 -4.08 5.02 -4.60
C GLY A 119 -4.27 4.14 -5.83
N ASP A 120 -3.59 4.48 -6.94
CA ASP A 120 -3.53 3.64 -8.14
C ASP A 120 -2.14 3.69 -8.80
N GLU A 121 -1.77 2.61 -9.50
CA GLU A 121 -0.48 2.48 -10.21
C GLU A 121 -0.25 3.56 -11.28
N GLY A 122 -1.33 4.14 -11.83
CA GLY A 122 -1.25 5.25 -12.76
C GLY A 122 -0.88 6.58 -12.10
N ALA A 123 -0.75 6.60 -10.77
CA ALA A 123 -0.48 7.77 -9.94
C ALA A 123 -1.48 8.92 -10.15
N ARG A 124 -2.67 8.64 -10.69
CA ARG A 124 -3.74 9.63 -10.89
C ARG A 124 -4.42 9.99 -9.58
N HIS A 125 -4.48 9.04 -8.65
CA HIS A 125 -4.99 9.24 -7.31
C HIS A 125 -3.94 8.85 -6.28
N GLN A 126 -3.86 9.64 -5.21
CA GLN A 126 -2.99 9.38 -4.07
C GLN A 126 -3.78 8.67 -2.97
N GLY A 127 -3.20 7.61 -2.42
CA GLY A 127 -3.73 6.91 -1.27
C GLY A 127 -3.71 7.78 -0.01
N ILE A 128 -4.81 7.72 0.73
CA ILE A 128 -5.04 8.53 1.93
C ILE A 128 -5.04 7.66 3.19
N PRO A 129 -4.65 8.21 4.35
CA PRO A 129 -4.83 7.53 5.63
C PRO A 129 -6.32 7.24 5.88
N LEU A 130 -6.61 6.12 6.56
CA LEU A 130 -7.98 5.79 6.93
C LEU A 130 -8.45 6.69 8.08
N SER A 131 -9.43 7.55 7.82
CA SER A 131 -9.94 8.52 8.80
C SER A 131 -11.45 8.68 8.72
N ASP A 132 -12.07 9.02 9.85
CA ASP A 132 -13.46 9.50 9.93
C ASP A 132 -13.58 11.03 10.04
N GLY A 133 -12.46 11.76 9.90
CA GLY A 133 -12.38 13.22 10.08
C GLY A 133 -11.92 13.65 11.47
N GLU A 134 -12.16 12.84 12.51
CA GLU A 134 -11.73 13.13 13.88
C GLU A 134 -10.56 12.25 14.32
N LYS A 135 -10.54 11.00 13.85
CA LYS A 135 -9.59 9.95 14.22
C LYS A 135 -8.94 9.34 13.00
N LEU A 136 -7.69 8.95 13.17
CA LEU A 136 -6.97 8.06 12.28
C LEU A 136 -7.09 6.62 12.79
N TYR A 137 -7.53 5.74 11.93
CA TYR A 137 -7.59 4.29 12.16
C TYR A 137 -6.42 3.61 11.48
N PHE A 138 -6.07 2.41 11.95
CA PHE A 138 -4.94 1.64 11.40
C PHE A 138 -3.65 2.47 11.34
N ARG A 139 -3.45 3.36 12.31
CA ARG A 139 -2.24 4.19 12.42
C ARG A 139 -1.05 3.40 12.95
N GLN A 140 -1.27 2.43 13.84
CA GLN A 140 -0.22 1.61 14.44
C GLN A 140 -0.57 0.13 14.31
N VAL A 141 -0.63 -0.36 13.07
CA VAL A 141 -0.83 -1.78 12.77
C VAL A 141 0.50 -2.51 13.00
N LYS A 142 0.49 -3.57 13.80
CA LYS A 142 1.71 -4.36 14.03
C LYS A 142 2.11 -5.09 12.77
N ARG A 143 3.41 -5.28 12.54
CA ARG A 143 3.99 -6.02 11.41
C ARG A 143 3.26 -7.35 11.14
N ASN A 144 2.97 -8.12 12.20
CA ASN A 144 2.30 -9.42 12.10
C ASN A 144 0.78 -9.35 11.85
N GLU A 145 0.18 -8.16 11.88
CA GLU A 145 -1.23 -7.94 11.56
C GLU A 145 -1.41 -7.40 10.12
N VAL A 146 -0.35 -6.94 9.48
CA VAL A 146 -0.37 -6.30 8.15
C VAL A 146 -0.98 -7.22 7.09
N ALA A 147 -0.55 -8.49 7.01
CA ALA A 147 -1.08 -9.46 6.04
C ALA A 147 -2.58 -9.70 6.25
N THR A 148 -3.03 -9.76 7.51
CA THR A 148 -4.44 -9.93 7.87
C THR A 148 -5.29 -8.76 7.38
N VAL A 149 -4.79 -7.52 7.48
CA VAL A 149 -5.48 -6.33 6.98
C VAL A 149 -5.53 -6.33 5.44
N CYS A 150 -4.43 -6.65 4.77
CA CYS A 150 -4.41 -6.77 3.31
C CYS A 150 -5.41 -7.83 2.81
N ALA A 151 -5.42 -9.01 3.42
CA ALA A 151 -6.35 -10.08 3.08
C ALA A 151 -7.82 -9.65 3.24
N ALA A 152 -8.16 -8.97 4.33
CA ALA A 152 -9.52 -8.46 4.54
C ALA A 152 -9.94 -7.43 3.47
N LEU A 153 -9.03 -6.56 3.04
CA LEU A 153 -9.28 -5.61 1.95
C LEU A 153 -9.46 -6.34 0.61
N PHE A 154 -8.63 -7.34 0.32
CA PHE A 154 -8.73 -8.13 -0.90
C PHE A 154 -10.01 -8.95 -0.95
N ASP A 155 -10.42 -9.59 0.15
CA ASP A 155 -11.65 -10.38 0.21
C ASP A 155 -12.88 -9.52 -0.08
N ASP A 156 -12.98 -8.36 0.58
CA ASP A 156 -14.10 -7.44 0.38
C ASP A 156 -14.11 -6.86 -1.05
N TYR A 157 -12.95 -6.50 -1.57
CA TYR A 157 -12.81 -6.03 -2.96
C TYR A 157 -13.20 -7.11 -3.98
N LEU A 158 -12.67 -8.33 -3.86
CA LEU A 158 -12.96 -9.41 -4.80
C LEU A 158 -14.45 -9.79 -4.80
N ALA A 159 -15.13 -9.65 -3.66
CA ALA A 159 -16.55 -9.93 -3.54
C ALA A 159 -17.46 -8.82 -4.10
N ASN A 160 -17.00 -7.56 -4.14
CA ASN A 160 -17.88 -6.40 -4.37
C ASN A 160 -17.41 -5.43 -5.46
N LYS A 161 -16.30 -5.72 -6.14
CA LYS A 161 -15.80 -4.89 -7.24
C LYS A 161 -16.75 -4.91 -8.43
N GLN A 162 -16.73 -3.82 -9.18
CA GLN A 162 -17.39 -3.71 -10.47
C GLN A 162 -16.44 -4.14 -11.60
N ASP A 163 -17.00 -4.38 -12.78
CA ASP A 163 -16.20 -4.75 -13.96
C ASP A 163 -15.17 -3.67 -14.30
N GLY A 164 -13.90 -4.07 -14.40
CA GLY A 164 -12.79 -3.17 -14.69
C GLY A 164 -12.36 -2.27 -13.52
N GLU A 165 -12.94 -2.43 -12.34
CA GLU A 165 -12.59 -1.67 -11.14
C GLU A 165 -11.34 -2.26 -10.46
N ASP A 166 -10.32 -1.43 -10.23
CA ASP A 166 -9.17 -1.76 -9.38
C ASP A 166 -9.46 -1.51 -7.90
N LEU A 167 -8.65 -2.07 -6.99
CA LEU A 167 -8.84 -1.91 -5.55
C LEU A 167 -8.78 -0.45 -5.09
N GLY A 168 -7.98 0.37 -5.77
CA GLY A 168 -7.91 1.81 -5.51
C GLY A 168 -9.26 2.50 -5.77
N ALA A 169 -9.84 2.26 -6.95
CA ALA A 169 -11.13 2.76 -7.38
C ALA A 169 -12.26 2.25 -6.49
N TYR A 170 -12.22 0.96 -6.15
CA TYR A 170 -13.14 0.35 -5.18
C TYR A 170 -13.15 1.07 -3.83
N ASN A 171 -11.96 1.27 -3.26
CA ASN A 171 -11.81 1.97 -1.98
C ASN A 171 -12.24 3.45 -2.07
N ARG A 172 -11.99 4.12 -3.19
CA ARG A 172 -12.47 5.49 -3.44
C ARG A 172 -14.00 5.54 -3.55
N ARG A 173 -14.63 4.56 -4.19
CA ARG A 173 -16.09 4.45 -4.33
C ARG A 173 -16.77 4.21 -2.98
N LEU A 174 -16.21 3.34 -2.14
CA LEU A 174 -16.70 3.13 -0.77
C LEU A 174 -16.46 4.35 0.13
N GLY A 175 -15.38 5.08 -0.13
CA GLY A 175 -14.87 6.13 0.74
C GLY A 175 -14.25 5.58 2.04
N PRO A 176 -13.53 6.42 2.80
CA PRO A 176 -12.82 5.99 4.01
C PRO A 176 -13.72 5.36 5.07
N LEU A 177 -14.93 5.89 5.26
CA LEU A 177 -15.90 5.34 6.22
C LEU A 177 -16.44 3.99 5.78
N GLY A 178 -16.71 3.81 4.47
CA GLY A 178 -17.14 2.53 3.93
C GLY A 178 -16.09 1.44 4.15
N VAL A 179 -14.83 1.73 3.81
CA VAL A 179 -13.72 0.79 4.03
C VAL A 179 -13.53 0.50 5.52
N LEU A 180 -13.60 1.52 6.39
CA LEU A 180 -13.50 1.32 7.84
C LEU A 180 -14.60 0.41 8.38
N ASN A 181 -15.85 0.56 7.91
CA ASN A 181 -16.95 -0.29 8.34
C ASN A 181 -16.74 -1.74 7.92
N LYS A 182 -16.28 -2.00 6.69
CA LYS A 182 -15.92 -3.35 6.23
C LYS A 182 -14.83 -3.98 7.09
N LEU A 183 -13.81 -3.22 7.45
CA LEU A 183 -12.74 -3.69 8.34
C LEU A 183 -13.20 -3.88 9.79
N ARG A 184 -14.28 -3.23 10.24
CA ARG A 184 -14.90 -3.47 11.56
C ARG A 184 -15.80 -4.70 11.56
N GLU A 185 -16.46 -5.00 10.44
CA GLU A 185 -17.31 -6.17 10.29
C GLU A 185 -16.48 -7.47 10.22
N ASN A 186 -15.26 -7.41 9.71
CA ASN A 186 -14.37 -8.57 9.67
C ASN A 186 -13.78 -8.88 11.07
N PRO A 187 -14.04 -10.07 11.65
CA PRO A 187 -13.62 -10.42 13.01
C PRO A 187 -12.10 -10.35 13.24
N LYS A 188 -11.29 -10.57 12.20
CA LYS A 188 -9.83 -10.56 12.31
C LYS A 188 -9.26 -9.14 12.39
N THR A 189 -9.94 -8.17 11.77
CA THR A 189 -9.49 -6.76 11.74
C THR A 189 -10.24 -5.86 12.71
N ALA A 190 -11.40 -6.28 13.21
CA ALA A 190 -12.18 -5.52 14.19
C ALA A 190 -11.37 -5.07 15.43
N PRO A 191 -10.50 -5.91 16.04
CA PRO A 191 -9.69 -5.49 17.19
C PRO A 191 -8.66 -4.40 16.86
N ILE A 192 -8.20 -4.37 15.59
CA ILE A 192 -7.26 -3.36 15.08
C ILE A 192 -8.03 -2.06 14.80
N ALA A 193 -9.21 -2.19 14.17
CA ALA A 193 -10.10 -1.08 13.81
C ALA A 193 -10.69 -0.35 15.04
N ALA A 194 -10.75 -1.00 16.20
CA ALA A 194 -11.20 -0.38 17.45
C ALA A 194 -10.22 0.69 17.97
N LYS A 195 -8.95 0.66 17.56
CA LYS A 195 -7.91 1.57 18.02
C LYS A 195 -7.79 2.76 17.06
N GLY A 196 -8.53 3.83 17.36
CA GLY A 196 -8.37 5.13 16.71
C GLY A 196 -7.42 6.03 17.50
N ALA A 197 -6.51 6.72 16.81
CA ALA A 197 -5.74 7.82 17.37
C ALA A 197 -6.39 9.14 16.95
N PRO A 198 -6.37 10.21 17.77
CA PRO A 198 -6.80 11.53 17.33
C PRO A 198 -6.08 11.93 16.05
N ALA A 199 -6.80 12.50 15.08
CA ALA A 199 -6.17 13.04 13.89
C ALA A 199 -5.21 14.18 14.33
N PRO A 200 -3.98 14.24 13.78
CA PRO A 200 -3.01 15.26 14.15
C PRO A 200 -3.48 16.68 13.78
N PHE A 201 -4.49 16.78 12.92
CA PHE A 201 -5.15 18.00 12.52
C PHE A 201 -6.62 17.67 12.19
N ILE A 202 -7.55 18.40 12.79
CA ILE A 202 -8.96 18.42 12.37
C ILE A 202 -9.07 19.59 11.39
N PRO A 203 -9.31 19.37 10.09
CA PRO A 203 -9.49 20.47 9.17
C PRO A 203 -10.64 21.35 9.66
N GLU A 204 -10.43 22.66 9.73
CA GLU A 204 -11.54 23.59 9.92
C GLU A 204 -12.61 23.30 8.85
N SER A 205 -13.88 23.31 9.26
CA SER A 205 -15.06 22.93 8.46
C SER A 205 -15.11 23.57 7.07
N LYS A 206 -14.45 24.73 6.89
CA LYS A 206 -14.24 25.43 5.62
C LYS A 206 -13.58 24.59 4.52
N PHE A 207 -12.85 23.52 4.84
CA PHE A 207 -12.22 22.62 3.87
C PHE A 207 -13.07 21.39 3.50
N LEU A 208 -14.20 21.16 4.19
CA LEU A 208 -15.08 20.01 3.98
C LEU A 208 -16.38 20.38 3.23
N GLY A 209 -16.40 21.53 2.54
CA GLY A 209 -17.51 21.91 1.65
C GLY A 209 -18.72 22.55 2.35
N GLY A 210 -18.59 23.02 3.58
CA GLY A 210 -19.59 23.89 4.20
C GLY A 210 -19.50 25.31 3.63
N THR A 211 -20.61 25.83 3.08
CA THR A 211 -20.72 27.27 2.75
C THR A 211 -20.37 28.10 3.99
N PRO A 212 -19.42 29.04 3.91
CA PRO A 212 -19.07 29.89 5.04
C PRO A 212 -20.30 30.67 5.49
N THR A 213 -20.52 30.72 6.80
CA THR A 213 -21.63 31.47 7.37
C THR A 213 -21.25 32.94 7.48
N VAL A 214 -22.24 33.82 7.54
CA VAL A 214 -22.03 35.28 7.62
C VAL A 214 -21.19 35.69 8.85
N ALA A 215 -21.14 34.84 9.89
CA ALA A 215 -20.30 35.04 11.07
C ALA A 215 -18.79 34.92 10.76
N ASP A 216 -18.39 34.08 9.80
CA ASP A 216 -16.99 33.82 9.46
C ASP A 216 -16.34 35.02 8.74
N ALA A 217 -17.15 35.82 8.03
CA ALA A 217 -16.68 37.03 7.34
C ALA A 217 -16.41 38.20 8.30
N ALA A 218 -17.06 38.23 9.47
CA ALA A 218 -16.88 39.30 10.46
C ALA A 218 -15.58 39.15 11.26
N ALA A 219 -15.10 37.92 11.47
CA ALA A 219 -13.86 37.64 12.21
C ALA A 219 -12.58 37.89 11.40
N ALA A 220 -12.66 37.95 10.06
CA ALA A 220 -11.51 38.16 9.19
C ALA A 220 -11.10 39.65 9.03
N ASN A 221 -11.91 40.57 9.54
CA ASN A 221 -11.68 42.03 9.48
C ASN A 221 -11.50 42.67 10.87
N ALA A 222 -11.19 41.87 11.90
CA ALA A 222 -10.86 42.34 13.25
C ALA A 222 -9.39 42.06 13.59
#